data_AF-A0A9D7NGR4-F1
#
_entry.id   AF-A0A9D7NGR4-F1
#
_cell.length_a   1.000
_cell.length_b   1.000
_cell.length_c   1.000
_cell.angle_alpha   90.00
_cell.angle_beta   90.00
_cell.angle_gamma   90.00
#
_symmetry.space_group_name_H-M   'P 1'
#
loop_
_entity.id
_entity.type
_entity.pdbx_description
1 polymer ?
#
loop_
_entity_poly.entity_id
_entity_poly.type
_entity_poly.pdbx_seq_one_letter_code
_entity_poly.pdbx_strand_id
1 'polypeptide(L)'
;MSVDLAKAVIVNAKMGMAVCDAGIRCWGEKYRFNLLRPVDYIRDVMGHDDWNSIMCPDGSGQFFTPAFPTYPSGHGTFGAAAAEVLTAEFGHSFGMTDRCHEDRVDFIGTALLQ
;
A
#
# COMPACT_ATOMS: atom_id res chain seq x y z
N MET A 1 4.41 18.46 -18.26
CA MET A 1 5.87 18.56 -18.05
C MET A 1 6.51 17.36 -18.74
N SER A 2 7.44 17.58 -19.66
CA SER A 2 8.27 16.50 -20.22
C SER A 2 9.57 16.39 -19.42
N VAL A 3 9.88 15.19 -18.93
CA VAL A 3 11.17 14.87 -18.31
C VAL A 3 12.08 14.25 -19.36
N ASP A 4 13.36 14.61 -19.35
CA ASP A 4 14.35 13.95 -20.20
C ASP A 4 14.73 12.57 -19.64
N LEU A 5 15.40 11.77 -20.48
CA LEU A 5 15.81 10.41 -20.13
C LEU A 5 16.73 10.39 -18.91
N ALA A 6 17.66 11.35 -18.79
CA ALA A 6 18.63 11.38 -17.69
C ALA A 6 17.93 11.57 -16.34
N LYS A 7 16.99 12.53 -16.27
CA LYS A 7 16.17 12.77 -15.09
C LYS A 7 15.29 11.57 -14.77
N ALA A 8 14.65 10.97 -15.77
CA ALA A 8 13.81 9.78 -15.57
C ALA A 8 14.61 8.60 -14.96
N VAL A 9 15.82 8.35 -15.44
CA VAL A 9 16.70 7.30 -14.89
C VAL A 9 17.07 7.59 -13.44
N ILE A 10 17.47 8.82 -13.12
CA ILE A 10 17.84 9.21 -11.75
C ILE A 10 16.67 9.05 -10.78
N VAL A 11 15.47 9.51 -11.16
CA VAL A 11 14.28 9.44 -10.31
C VAL A 11 13.90 7.98 -10.05
N ASN A 12 13.91 7.12 -11.08
CA ASN A 12 13.60 5.69 -10.91
C ASN A 12 14.63 4.98 -10.04
N ALA A 13 15.92 5.31 -10.16
CA ALA A 13 16.96 4.75 -9.31
C ALA A 13 16.76 5.13 -7.83
N LYS A 14 16.49 6.42 -7.56
CA LYS A 14 16.18 6.91 -6.20
C LYS A 14 14.93 6.24 -5.63
N MET A 15 13.87 6.14 -6.44
CA MET A 15 12.62 5.48 -6.07
C MET A 15 12.89 4.02 -5.65
N GLY A 16 13.58 3.26 -6.50
CA GLY A 16 13.92 1.85 -6.24
C GLY A 16 14.71 1.66 -4.94
N MET A 17 15.74 2.47 -4.70
CA MET A 17 16.52 2.41 -3.46
C MET A 17 15.66 2.74 -2.24
N ALA A 18 14.87 3.81 -2.29
CA ALA A 18 14.05 4.25 -1.17
C ALA A 18 12.99 3.20 -0.79
N VAL A 19 12.28 2.63 -1.76
CA VAL A 19 11.26 1.59 -1.47
C VAL A 19 11.90 0.28 -1.02
N CYS A 20 13.10 -0.06 -1.49
CA CYS A 20 13.84 -1.23 -1.02
C CYS A 20 14.18 -1.12 0.47
N ASP A 21 14.81 -0.01 0.88
CA ASP A 21 15.17 0.26 2.27
C ASP A 21 13.93 0.36 3.17
N ALA A 22 12.87 1.01 2.67
CA ALA A 22 11.58 1.09 3.34
C ALA A 22 10.99 -0.31 3.59
N GLY A 23 11.10 -1.22 2.61
CA GLY A 23 10.66 -2.60 2.73
C GLY A 23 11.42 -3.37 3.81
N ILE A 24 12.75 -3.28 3.82
CA ILE A 24 13.61 -3.91 4.83
C ILE A 24 13.20 -3.46 6.23
N ARG A 25 13.03 -2.14 6.43
CA ARG A 25 12.63 -1.60 7.73
C ARG A 25 11.20 -1.98 8.10
N CYS A 26 10.25 -1.89 7.17
CA CYS A 26 8.86 -2.25 7.41
C CYS A 26 8.74 -3.71 7.87
N TRP A 27 9.36 -4.65 7.16
CA TRP A 27 9.31 -6.06 7.53
C TRP A 27 10.09 -6.35 8.82
N GLY A 28 11.23 -5.68 9.04
CA GLY A 28 11.95 -5.75 10.31
C GLY A 28 11.06 -5.41 11.50
N GLU A 29 10.32 -4.29 11.43
CA GLU A 29 9.41 -3.89 12.51
C GLU A 29 8.16 -4.79 12.60
N LYS A 30 7.63 -5.28 11.46
CA LYS A 30 6.50 -6.23 11.44
C LYS A 30 6.76 -7.44 12.32
N TYR A 31 7.93 -8.05 12.16
CA TYR A 31 8.30 -9.24 12.93
C TYR A 31 8.92 -8.90 14.29
N ARG A 32 9.36 -7.64 14.52
CA ARG A 32 9.74 -7.16 15.84
C ARG A 32 8.54 -7.02 16.78
N PHE A 33 7.44 -6.43 16.30
CA PHE A 33 6.22 -6.24 17.09
C PHE A 33 5.28 -7.44 17.00
N ASN A 34 5.29 -8.17 15.88
CA ASN A 34 4.50 -9.37 15.62
C ASN A 34 3.02 -9.22 15.98
N LEU A 35 2.43 -8.09 15.60
CA LEU A 35 1.08 -7.70 16.03
C LEU A 35 0.00 -8.34 15.13
N LEU A 36 -1.06 -8.85 15.77
CA LEU A 36 -2.22 -9.51 15.14
C LEU A 36 -3.03 -8.59 14.21
N ARG A 37 -3.82 -9.17 13.30
CA ARG A 37 -4.66 -8.40 12.37
C ARG A 37 -6.01 -8.03 13.01
N PRO A 38 -6.67 -6.95 12.53
CA PRO A 38 -7.99 -6.58 13.05
C PRO A 38 -9.04 -7.69 12.96
N VAL A 39 -9.03 -8.50 11.89
CA VAL A 39 -9.95 -9.63 11.73
C VAL A 39 -9.82 -10.66 12.85
N ASP A 40 -8.59 -10.98 13.26
CA ASP A 40 -8.33 -11.92 14.35
C ASP A 40 -8.84 -11.35 15.68
N TYR A 41 -8.54 -10.08 15.97
CA TYR A 41 -9.00 -9.45 17.23
C TYR A 41 -10.52 -9.40 17.34
N ILE A 42 -11.19 -8.95 16.27
CA ILE A 42 -12.63 -8.71 16.27
C ILE A 42 -13.40 -10.03 16.42
N ARG A 43 -12.92 -11.10 15.80
CA ARG A 43 -13.52 -12.43 15.95
C ARG A 43 -13.18 -13.04 17.30
N ASP A 44 -11.89 -13.21 17.57
CA ASP A 44 -11.43 -14.07 18.67
C ASP A 44 -11.55 -13.40 20.04
N VAL A 45 -11.52 -12.06 20.10
CA VAL A 45 -11.54 -11.30 21.36
C VAL A 45 -12.87 -10.55 21.56
N MET A 46 -13.45 -9.99 20.50
CA MET A 46 -14.70 -9.23 20.60
C MET A 46 -15.96 -10.08 20.34
N GLY A 47 -15.82 -11.33 19.88
CA GLY A 47 -16.94 -12.26 19.69
C GLY A 47 -17.81 -11.94 18.47
N HIS A 48 -17.24 -11.31 17.45
CA HIS A 48 -17.93 -11.03 16.18
C HIS A 48 -17.45 -12.00 15.09
N ASP A 49 -17.78 -13.29 15.23
CA ASP A 49 -17.27 -14.40 14.40
C ASP A 49 -17.46 -14.18 12.88
N ASP A 50 -18.57 -13.57 12.48
CA ASP A 50 -18.90 -13.33 11.06
C ASP A 50 -18.29 -12.04 10.48
N TRP A 51 -17.63 -11.20 11.31
CA TRP A 51 -17.07 -9.94 10.85
C TRP A 51 -15.92 -10.17 9.86
N ASN A 52 -15.87 -9.40 8.78
CA ASN A 52 -14.79 -9.42 7.79
C ASN A 52 -14.35 -8.00 7.44
N SER A 53 -13.10 -7.85 6.98
CA SER A 53 -12.65 -6.59 6.38
C SER A 53 -13.34 -6.36 5.04
N ILE A 54 -13.54 -5.11 4.64
CA ILE A 54 -14.11 -4.76 3.32
C ILE A 54 -13.21 -5.11 2.11
N MET A 55 -12.00 -5.64 2.35
CA MET A 55 -11.04 -5.95 1.30
C MET A 55 -11.48 -7.20 0.52
N CYS A 56 -12.17 -6.96 -0.59
CA CYS A 56 -12.63 -7.97 -1.55
C CYS A 56 -12.43 -7.41 -2.98
N PRO A 57 -11.25 -7.59 -3.58
CA PRO A 57 -10.84 -6.85 -4.79
C PRO A 57 -11.75 -7.08 -5.99
N ASP A 58 -12.33 -8.27 -6.09
CA ASP A 58 -13.19 -8.73 -7.19
C ASP A 58 -14.69 -8.69 -6.85
N GLY A 59 -15.06 -8.20 -5.66
CA GLY A 59 -16.44 -8.15 -5.18
C GLY A 59 -17.13 -9.52 -5.04
N SER A 60 -16.38 -10.63 -5.08
CA SER A 60 -16.92 -11.99 -4.99
C SER A 60 -17.45 -12.38 -3.61
N GLY A 61 -17.22 -11.54 -2.59
CA GLY A 61 -17.41 -11.89 -1.18
C GLY A 61 -16.25 -12.69 -0.58
N GLN A 62 -15.18 -12.96 -1.34
CA GLN A 62 -13.94 -13.51 -0.80
C GLN A 62 -13.10 -12.40 -0.16
N PHE A 63 -13.29 -12.20 1.13
CA PHE A 63 -12.53 -11.21 1.90
C PHE A 63 -11.10 -11.69 2.15
N PHE A 64 -10.15 -10.78 1.99
CA PHE A 64 -8.73 -11.09 2.10
C PHE A 64 -8.03 -10.19 3.11
N THR A 65 -7.24 -10.80 4.00
CA THR A 65 -6.28 -10.11 4.85
C THR A 65 -4.88 -10.65 4.52
N PRO A 66 -3.89 -9.81 4.21
CA PRO A 66 -2.56 -10.28 3.88
C PRO A 66 -1.89 -11.03 5.05
N ALA A 67 -1.25 -12.16 4.74
CA ALA A 67 -0.63 -13.08 5.70
C ALA A 67 0.74 -12.59 6.25
N PHE A 68 0.74 -11.44 6.91
CA PHE A 68 1.89 -10.88 7.64
C PHE A 68 1.43 -9.96 8.78
N PRO A 69 2.27 -9.72 9.82
CA PRO A 69 1.89 -8.89 10.98
C PRO A 69 1.40 -7.48 10.61
N THR A 70 0.51 -6.93 11.42
CA THR A 70 -0.24 -5.71 11.07
C THR A 70 0.63 -4.45 11.08
N TYR A 71 1.51 -4.28 12.07
CA TYR A 71 2.21 -3.03 12.33
C TYR A 71 3.70 -3.12 11.98
N PRO A 72 4.28 -2.14 11.24
CA PRO A 72 3.64 -0.98 10.62
C PRO A 72 2.91 -1.34 9.31
N SER A 73 2.12 -0.42 8.76
CA SER A 73 1.47 -0.59 7.45
C SER A 73 2.51 -0.55 6.31
N GLY A 74 2.57 -1.61 5.49
CA GLY A 74 3.45 -1.65 4.32
C GLY A 74 3.14 -0.53 3.32
N HIS A 75 1.86 -0.39 2.93
CA HIS A 75 1.42 0.67 2.03
C HIS A 75 1.80 2.07 2.55
N GLY A 76 1.63 2.31 3.86
CA GLY A 76 2.03 3.57 4.47
C GLY A 76 3.54 3.80 4.40
N THR A 77 4.35 2.77 4.70
CA THR A 77 5.80 2.86 4.66
C THR A 77 6.35 3.07 3.24
N PHE A 78 5.91 2.26 2.27
CA PHE A 78 6.33 2.41 0.87
C PHE A 78 5.81 3.70 0.25
N GLY A 79 4.54 4.04 0.50
CA GLY A 79 3.92 5.26 -0.02
C GLY A 79 4.60 6.52 0.50
N ALA A 80 4.93 6.58 1.79
CA ALA A 80 5.67 7.71 2.36
C ALA A 80 7.09 7.83 1.77
N ALA A 81 7.82 6.72 1.65
CA ALA A 81 9.16 6.73 1.04
C ALA A 81 9.12 7.19 -0.43
N ALA A 82 8.16 6.70 -1.21
CA ALA A 82 7.94 7.11 -2.58
C ALA A 82 7.55 8.59 -2.68
N ALA A 83 6.66 9.07 -1.81
CA ALA A 83 6.21 10.46 -1.77
C ALA A 83 7.36 11.44 -1.47
N GLU A 84 8.26 11.09 -0.55
CA GLU A 84 9.46 11.90 -0.25
C GLU A 84 10.38 12.02 -1.47
N VAL A 85 10.65 10.90 -2.16
CA VAL A 85 11.46 10.92 -3.39
C VAL A 85 10.80 11.79 -4.46
N LEU A 86 9.50 11.60 -4.72
CA LEU A 86 8.80 12.37 -5.76
C LEU A 86 8.70 13.85 -5.40
N THR A 87 8.49 14.18 -4.13
CA THR A 87 8.45 15.56 -3.64
C THR A 87 9.79 16.25 -3.83
N ALA A 88 10.90 15.58 -3.53
CA ALA A 88 12.24 16.12 -3.73
C ALA A 88 12.56 16.38 -5.22
N GLU A 89 12.00 15.57 -6.13
CA GLU A 89 12.31 15.63 -7.56
C GLU A 89 11.36 16.53 -8.36
N PHE A 90 10.10 16.65 -7.93
CA PHE A 90 9.02 17.33 -8.65
C PHE A 90 8.27 18.41 -7.85
N GLY A 91 8.57 18.56 -6.56
CA GLY A 91 7.94 19.54 -5.67
C GLY A 91 6.73 19.00 -4.89
N HIS A 92 6.33 19.73 -3.85
CA HIS A 92 5.31 19.28 -2.87
C HIS A 92 3.87 19.26 -3.42
N SER A 93 3.52 20.19 -4.31
CA SER A 93 2.17 20.32 -4.86
C SER A 93 2.10 19.87 -6.32
N PHE A 94 2.62 18.68 -6.59
CA PHE A 94 2.63 18.11 -7.93
C PHE A 94 1.27 17.48 -8.26
N GLY A 95 0.52 18.08 -9.20
CA GLY A 95 -0.73 17.51 -9.70
C GLY A 95 -0.47 16.38 -10.69
N MET A 96 -1.05 15.20 -10.44
CA MET A 96 -1.04 14.08 -11.38
C MET A 96 -2.42 13.43 -11.48
N THR A 97 -2.74 12.87 -12.65
CA THR A 97 -3.83 11.90 -12.79
C THR A 97 -3.20 10.51 -12.71
N ASP A 98 -3.50 9.78 -11.65
CA ASP A 98 -3.05 8.40 -11.52
C ASP A 98 -3.89 7.48 -12.41
N ARG A 99 -3.22 6.81 -13.35
CA ARG A 99 -3.78 5.83 -14.28
C ARG A 99 -3.07 4.48 -14.16
N CYS A 100 -2.37 4.20 -13.05
CA CYS A 100 -1.61 2.97 -12.85
C CYS A 100 -2.47 1.68 -12.90
N HIS A 101 -3.79 1.83 -12.74
CA HIS A 101 -4.77 0.75 -12.83
C HIS A 101 -5.82 0.98 -13.93
N GLU A 102 -5.59 1.90 -14.86
CA GLU A 102 -6.45 2.04 -16.04
C GLU A 102 -6.52 0.70 -16.79
N ASP A 103 -7.72 0.30 -17.19
CA ASP A 103 -8.04 -0.96 -17.86
C ASP A 103 -7.82 -2.26 -17.06
N ARG A 104 -7.55 -2.18 -15.75
CA ARG A 104 -7.49 -3.36 -14.87
C ARG A 104 -8.89 -3.87 -14.53
N VAL A 105 -9.25 -5.03 -15.06
CA VAL A 105 -10.58 -5.66 -14.86
C VAL A 105 -10.66 -6.58 -13.63
N ASP A 106 -9.51 -6.88 -13.02
CA ASP A 106 -9.40 -7.69 -11.81
C ASP A 106 -9.71 -6.91 -10.51
N PHE A 107 -9.91 -5.59 -10.62
CA PHE A 107 -10.38 -4.74 -9.54
C PHE A 107 -11.73 -4.15 -9.89
N ILE A 108 -12.73 -4.38 -9.03
CA ILE A 108 -13.97 -3.60 -9.11
C ILE A 108 -13.68 -2.24 -8.48
N GLY A 109 -13.35 -1.25 -9.32
CA GLY A 109 -13.03 0.12 -8.88
C GLY A 109 -14.20 0.91 -8.27
N THR A 110 -15.37 0.30 -8.16
CA THR A 110 -16.53 0.84 -7.44
C THR A 110 -16.44 0.50 -5.96
N ALA A 111 -16.56 1.51 -5.09
CA ALA A 111 -16.72 1.27 -3.66
C ALA A 111 -17.92 0.34 -3.44
N LEU A 112 -17.72 -0.72 -2.65
CA LEU A 112 -18.81 -1.60 -2.21
C LEU A 112 -19.76 -0.74 -1.38
N LEU A 113 -20.88 -0.33 -1.97
CA LEU A 113 -22.03 0.20 -1.25
C LEU A 113 -22.64 -0.97 -0.49
N GLN A 114 -22.21 -1.16 0.76
CA GLN A 114 -22.98 -1.91 1.76
C GLN A 114 -23.73 -0.91 2.63
#